data_AF-A0A2T0QK68-F1
#
_entry.id   AF-A0A2T0QK68-F1
#
_cell.length_a   1.000
_cell.length_b   1.000
_cell.length_c   1.000
_cell.angle_alpha   90.00
_cell.angle_beta   90.00
_cell.angle_gamma   90.00
#
_symmetry.space_group_name_H-M   'P 1'
#
loop_
_entity.id
_entity.type
_entity.pdbx_description
1 polymer ?
#
loop_
_entity_poly.entity_id
_entity_poly.type
_entity_poly.pdbx_seq_one_letter_code
_entity_poly.pdbx_strand_id
1 'polypeptide(L)'
;HVRKAMLGVILDRTVGDLHLPDSVRILAAANPASIAVDGDDLDAPLANRFLHLDYAPSTDAWIEGMTAGWRIPALDGLIEPTPARRTVAGAQVAAFIRTRPDLLHVVPANAAKAAGPWPSRRTWAMSAAVLAGLTPCASDPTGEEAEWLAVSGLVGEGAASEFLTWRRANDLPDPHDVLAAPGDVDWANLEPSRAWAVLAGVVALCTGRRTIAAWREAWAPLGHAAKAGRGDVAAALAVSLMRARPAGATPPSSAKGFMQVLTDAGLLPTQSTPASAPATATDPANAPASTVSAAAGATEDAA
;
A
#
# COMPACT_ATOMS: atom_id res chain seq x y z
N HIS A 1 -7.99 -38.95 7.90
CA HIS A 1 -9.17 -38.19 8.38
C HIS A 1 -8.80 -36.96 9.21
N VAL A 2 -7.78 -37.01 10.09
CA VAL A 2 -7.38 -35.88 10.96
C VAL A 2 -6.88 -34.64 10.20
N ARG A 3 -6.06 -34.80 9.14
CA ARG A 3 -5.52 -33.67 8.35
C ARG A 3 -6.61 -32.79 7.71
N LYS A 4 -7.71 -33.37 7.23
CA LYS A 4 -8.85 -32.62 6.67
C LYS A 4 -9.61 -31.82 7.75
N ALA A 5 -9.71 -32.35 8.96
CA ALA A 5 -10.32 -31.64 10.07
C ALA A 5 -9.44 -30.45 10.53
N MET A 6 -8.12 -30.62 10.60
CA MET A 6 -7.19 -29.50 10.88
C MET A 6 -7.23 -28.41 9.81
N LEU A 7 -7.38 -28.79 8.53
CA LEU A 7 -7.56 -27.80 7.46
C LEU A 7 -8.79 -26.94 7.70
N GLY A 8 -9.94 -27.50 8.10
CA GLY A 8 -11.14 -26.73 8.44
C GLY A 8 -10.94 -25.77 9.62
N VAL A 9 -10.14 -26.15 10.63
CA VAL A 9 -9.80 -25.25 11.74
C VAL A 9 -8.94 -24.07 11.27
N ILE A 10 -7.94 -24.33 10.42
CA ILE A 10 -6.98 -23.32 10.00
C ILE A 10 -7.55 -22.41 8.89
N LEU A 11 -8.32 -22.98 7.97
CA LEU A 11 -8.92 -22.27 6.84
C LEU A 11 -10.23 -21.59 7.20
N ASP A 12 -11.14 -22.38 7.72
CA ASP A 12 -12.55 -22.01 7.85
C ASP A 12 -12.90 -21.63 9.29
N ARG A 13 -11.90 -21.66 10.19
CA ARG A 13 -12.06 -21.43 11.63
C ARG A 13 -13.19 -22.28 12.20
N THR A 14 -13.36 -23.51 11.72
CA THR A 14 -14.51 -24.36 12.09
C THR A 14 -14.06 -25.66 12.75
N VAL A 15 -14.74 -26.06 13.82
CA VAL A 15 -14.58 -27.35 14.50
C VAL A 15 -15.93 -28.05 14.50
N GLY A 16 -16.13 -29.01 13.59
CA GLY A 16 -17.47 -29.56 13.33
C GLY A 16 -18.39 -28.45 12.82
N ASP A 17 -19.48 -28.19 13.55
CA ASP A 17 -20.45 -27.13 13.22
C ASP A 17 -20.16 -25.80 13.94
N LEU A 18 -19.14 -25.74 14.80
CA LEU A 18 -18.78 -24.53 15.57
C LEU A 18 -17.82 -23.64 14.77
N HIS A 19 -18.21 -22.40 14.50
CA HIS A 19 -17.31 -21.36 13.99
C HIS A 19 -16.60 -20.65 15.15
N LEU A 20 -15.26 -20.60 15.10
CA LEU A 20 -14.41 -20.00 16.12
C LEU A 20 -14.41 -18.47 15.98
N PRO A 21 -14.73 -17.70 17.04
CA PRO A 21 -14.79 -16.25 16.98
C PRO A 21 -13.40 -15.65 16.74
N ASP A 22 -13.32 -14.42 16.23
CA ASP A 22 -12.06 -13.72 15.92
C ASP A 22 -11.14 -13.52 17.13
N SER A 23 -11.64 -13.65 18.36
CA SER A 23 -10.84 -13.64 19.58
C SER A 23 -9.97 -14.90 19.75
N VAL A 24 -10.28 -16.00 19.07
CA VAL A 24 -9.50 -17.24 19.14
C VAL A 24 -8.25 -17.13 18.26
N ARG A 25 -7.08 -17.40 18.86
CA ARG A 25 -5.81 -17.53 18.13
C ARG A 25 -5.48 -19.01 17.96
N ILE A 26 -5.00 -19.35 16.77
CA ILE A 26 -4.59 -20.71 16.43
C ILE A 26 -3.08 -20.77 16.56
N LEU A 27 -2.59 -21.59 17.49
CA LEU A 27 -1.18 -21.89 17.67
C LEU A 27 -0.95 -23.36 17.32
N ALA A 28 0.09 -23.64 16.55
CA ALA A 28 0.54 -24.99 16.27
C ALA A 28 1.97 -25.15 16.80
N ALA A 29 2.21 -26.24 17.52
CA ALA A 29 3.55 -26.65 17.94
C ALA A 29 3.89 -27.94 17.19
N ALA A 30 5.03 -27.94 16.51
CA ALA A 30 5.51 -29.08 15.74
C ALA A 30 6.97 -29.35 16.11
N ASN A 31 7.33 -30.64 16.17
CA ASN A 31 8.73 -31.05 16.23
C ASN A 31 9.28 -31.12 14.80
N PRO A 32 10.57 -30.80 14.57
CA PRO A 32 11.21 -31.04 13.29
C PRO A 32 11.02 -32.49 12.83
N ALA A 33 10.79 -32.70 11.53
CA ALA A 33 10.54 -34.02 10.96
C ALA A 33 11.69 -35.03 11.22
N SER A 34 12.92 -34.54 11.42
CA SER A 34 14.09 -35.37 11.76
C SER A 34 14.03 -36.03 13.14
N ILE A 35 13.20 -35.51 14.05
CA ILE A 35 13.03 -36.04 15.42
C ILE A 35 11.62 -36.52 15.72
N ALA A 36 10.66 -36.24 14.82
CA ALA A 36 9.28 -36.65 14.98
C ALA A 36 9.11 -38.15 14.68
N VAL A 37 8.53 -38.90 15.61
CA VAL A 37 8.06 -40.26 15.35
C VAL A 37 6.80 -40.16 14.48
N ASP A 38 6.83 -40.69 13.26
CA ASP A 38 5.76 -40.62 12.26
C ASP A 38 5.30 -39.19 11.90
N GLY A 39 6.24 -38.24 11.86
CA GLY A 39 5.97 -36.85 11.45
C GLY A 39 6.04 -36.66 9.93
N ASP A 40 4.95 -36.20 9.34
CA ASP A 40 4.94 -35.69 7.96
C ASP A 40 5.19 -34.17 7.95
N ASP A 41 5.91 -33.70 6.94
CA ASP A 41 6.05 -32.28 6.64
C ASP A 41 4.68 -31.63 6.34
N LEU A 42 4.54 -30.35 6.66
CA LEU A 42 3.37 -29.57 6.28
C LEU A 42 3.31 -29.39 4.76
N ASP A 43 2.12 -29.58 4.18
CA ASP A 43 1.89 -29.22 2.79
C ASP A 43 2.14 -27.72 2.57
N ALA A 44 2.83 -27.35 1.48
CA ALA A 44 3.25 -25.96 1.24
C ALA A 44 2.13 -24.91 1.36
N PRO A 45 0.89 -25.14 0.86
CA PRO A 45 -0.19 -24.19 1.04
C PRO A 45 -0.59 -23.99 2.50
N LEU A 46 -0.49 -25.04 3.32
CA LEU A 46 -0.81 -25.01 4.75
C LEU A 46 0.29 -24.30 5.54
N ALA A 47 1.55 -24.62 5.25
CA ALA A 47 2.71 -23.94 5.83
C ALA A 47 2.60 -22.42 5.68
N ASN A 48 2.16 -21.95 4.51
CA ASN A 48 2.05 -20.53 4.19
C ASN A 48 0.85 -19.80 4.85
N ARG A 49 0.17 -20.45 5.81
CA ARG A 49 -0.87 -19.86 6.67
C ARG A 49 -0.39 -19.60 8.10
N PHE A 50 0.81 -20.03 8.44
CA PHE A 50 1.40 -19.83 9.75
C PHE A 50 2.57 -18.84 9.69
N LEU A 51 2.75 -18.12 10.79
CA LEU A 51 4.04 -17.57 11.18
C LEU A 51 4.83 -18.71 11.84
N HIS A 52 5.98 -19.05 11.28
CA HIS A 52 6.88 -20.08 11.77
C HIS A 52 7.89 -19.47 12.73
N LEU A 53 7.96 -19.98 13.96
CA LEU A 53 8.92 -19.53 14.96
C LEU A 53 9.68 -20.74 15.48
N ASP A 54 11.00 -20.72 15.31
CA ASP A 54 11.86 -21.73 15.90
C ASP A 54 12.04 -21.40 17.38
N TYR A 55 11.54 -22.29 18.24
CA TYR A 55 11.63 -22.15 19.68
C TYR A 55 12.67 -23.11 20.24
N ALA A 56 13.83 -22.57 20.59
CA ALA A 56 14.94 -23.30 21.20
C ALA A 56 15.39 -22.57 22.49
N PRO A 57 14.73 -22.83 23.64
CA PRO A 57 15.11 -22.20 24.91
C PRO A 57 16.53 -22.63 25.31
N SER A 58 17.31 -21.69 25.84
CA SER A 58 18.67 -21.99 26.32
C SER A 58 18.65 -22.88 27.56
N THR A 59 19.75 -23.57 27.81
CA THR A 59 19.94 -24.34 29.05
C THR A 59 19.73 -23.47 30.28
N ASP A 60 20.22 -22.22 30.25
CA ASP A 60 20.06 -21.27 31.36
C ASP A 60 18.59 -20.89 31.58
N ALA A 61 17.84 -20.62 30.51
CA ALA A 61 16.40 -20.34 30.60
C ALA A 61 15.62 -21.54 31.16
N TRP A 62 16.05 -22.76 30.81
CA TRP A 62 15.48 -23.98 31.37
C TRP A 62 15.81 -24.15 32.86
N ILE A 63 17.07 -23.92 33.25
CA ILE A 63 17.51 -23.98 34.66
C ILE A 63 16.77 -22.91 35.48
N GLU A 64 16.64 -21.68 34.98
CA GLU A 64 15.91 -20.61 35.64
C GLU A 64 14.44 -21.01 35.85
N GLY A 65 13.75 -21.46 34.80
CA GLY A 65 12.36 -21.90 34.92
C GLY A 65 12.18 -23.07 35.88
N MET A 66 13.14 -23.99 35.95
CA MET A 66 13.12 -25.10 36.90
C MET A 66 13.38 -24.68 38.35
N THR A 67 14.23 -23.68 38.58
CA THR A 67 14.67 -23.26 39.92
C THR A 67 13.84 -22.12 40.51
N ALA A 68 13.38 -21.19 39.68
CA ALA A 68 12.59 -20.02 40.06
C ALA A 68 11.11 -20.11 39.65
N GLY A 69 10.74 -21.15 38.89
CA GLY A 69 9.40 -21.37 38.34
C GLY A 69 9.22 -20.76 36.95
N TRP A 70 8.35 -21.40 36.15
CA TRP A 70 8.01 -20.93 34.80
C TRP A 70 7.13 -19.68 34.87
N ARG A 71 7.69 -18.54 34.48
CA ARG A 71 6.97 -17.26 34.42
C ARG A 71 6.33 -17.11 33.05
N ILE A 72 5.04 -16.76 33.05
CA ILE A 72 4.36 -16.30 31.84
C ILE A 72 4.73 -14.82 31.70
N PRO A 73 5.45 -14.41 30.64
CA PRO A 73 5.73 -13.00 30.42
C PRO A 73 4.40 -12.27 30.27
N ALA A 74 4.33 -11.09 30.87
CA ALA A 74 3.17 -10.24 30.65
C ALA A 74 3.21 -9.75 29.18
N LEU A 75 2.03 -9.49 28.62
CA LEU A 75 1.86 -9.09 27.22
C LEU A 75 1.98 -7.55 27.04
N ASP A 76 2.48 -6.88 28.05
CA ASP A 76 2.85 -5.48 28.07
C ASP A 76 3.94 -5.22 27.03
N GLY A 77 3.59 -4.42 26.01
CA GLY A 77 4.47 -4.13 24.87
C GLY A 77 3.86 -4.46 23.50
N LEU A 78 2.77 -5.23 23.45
CA LEU A 78 1.99 -5.38 22.21
C LEU A 78 1.16 -4.12 21.96
N ILE A 79 1.36 -3.50 20.80
CA ILE A 79 0.59 -2.34 20.37
C ILE A 79 -0.63 -2.85 19.61
N GLU A 80 -1.83 -2.48 20.05
CA GLU A 80 -3.02 -2.70 19.24
C GLU A 80 -2.86 -1.98 17.89
N PRO A 81 -2.80 -2.72 16.77
CA PRO A 81 -2.51 -2.11 15.49
C PRO A 81 -3.64 -1.15 15.11
N THR A 82 -3.32 0.12 14.91
CA THR A 82 -4.28 1.11 14.43
C THR A 82 -4.48 0.96 12.91
N PRO A 83 -5.60 1.44 12.33
CA PRO A 83 -5.76 1.49 10.88
C PRO A 83 -4.61 2.22 10.18
N ALA A 84 -4.07 3.26 10.81
CA ALA A 84 -2.90 3.98 10.34
C ALA A 84 -1.67 3.06 10.22
N ARG A 85 -1.28 2.38 11.31
CA ARG A 85 -0.12 1.48 11.34
C ARG A 85 -0.24 0.34 10.33
N ARG A 86 -1.43 -0.27 10.21
CA ARG A 86 -1.71 -1.29 9.17
C ARG A 86 -1.43 -0.76 7.77
N THR A 87 -1.80 0.49 7.54
CA THR A 87 -1.66 1.12 6.25
C THR A 87 -0.20 1.44 5.91
N VAL A 88 0.54 1.98 6.87
CA VAL A 88 1.98 2.24 6.71
C VAL A 88 2.74 0.94 6.43
N ALA A 89 2.51 -0.10 7.23
CA ALA A 89 3.15 -1.41 7.04
C ALA A 89 2.81 -2.02 5.67
N GLY A 90 1.55 -1.91 5.24
CA GLY A 90 1.12 -2.35 3.91
C GLY A 90 1.82 -1.60 2.77
N ALA A 91 1.98 -0.28 2.90
CA ALA A 91 2.68 0.55 1.92
C ALA A 91 4.18 0.20 1.82
N GLN A 92 4.83 -0.07 2.96
CA GLN A 92 6.24 -0.50 3.00
C GLN A 92 6.45 -1.84 2.28
N VAL A 93 5.60 -2.84 2.54
CA VAL A 93 5.67 -4.14 1.85
C VAL A 93 5.39 -3.97 0.35
N ALA A 94 4.38 -3.18 -0.02
CA ALA A 94 4.07 -2.93 -1.44
C ALA A 94 5.21 -2.24 -2.18
N ALA A 95 5.88 -1.28 -1.54
CA ALA A 95 7.04 -0.59 -2.09
C ALA A 95 8.23 -1.53 -2.29
N PHE A 96 8.51 -2.39 -1.31
CA PHE A 96 9.54 -3.42 -1.45
C PHE A 96 9.23 -4.39 -2.59
N ILE A 97 8.01 -4.88 -2.71
CA ILE A 97 7.63 -5.78 -3.81
C ILE A 97 7.71 -5.08 -5.18
N ARG A 98 7.49 -3.77 -5.23
CA ARG A 98 7.70 -3.01 -6.46
C ARG A 98 9.17 -2.99 -6.88
N THR A 99 10.10 -2.94 -5.93
CA THR A 99 11.55 -2.97 -6.23
C THR A 99 12.06 -4.39 -6.44
N ARG A 100 11.46 -5.40 -5.80
CA ARG A 100 11.79 -6.83 -5.88
C ARG A 100 10.58 -7.68 -6.26
N PRO A 101 10.04 -7.53 -7.48
CA PRO A 101 8.84 -8.27 -7.91
C PRO A 101 9.08 -9.78 -7.97
N ASP A 102 10.32 -10.21 -8.14
CA ASP A 102 10.79 -11.60 -8.08
C ASP A 102 10.49 -12.28 -6.74
N LEU A 103 10.37 -11.51 -5.65
CA LEU A 103 10.11 -12.03 -4.31
C LEU A 103 8.62 -12.09 -3.92
N LEU A 104 7.69 -11.72 -4.82
CA LEU A 104 6.26 -11.71 -4.49
C LEU A 104 5.68 -13.13 -4.24
N HIS A 105 6.17 -14.13 -4.98
CA HIS A 105 5.69 -15.50 -4.88
C HIS A 105 6.76 -16.50 -5.30
N VAL A 106 7.46 -17.07 -4.32
CA VAL A 106 8.60 -17.97 -4.53
C VAL A 106 8.35 -19.26 -3.77
N VAL A 107 7.76 -20.24 -4.44
CA VAL A 107 7.54 -21.57 -3.86
C VAL A 107 8.86 -22.33 -3.88
N PRO A 108 9.37 -22.82 -2.74
CA PRO A 108 10.58 -23.63 -2.72
C PRO A 108 10.38 -24.94 -3.52
N ALA A 109 11.38 -25.31 -4.32
CA ALA A 109 11.34 -26.57 -5.09
C ALA A 109 11.47 -27.82 -4.20
N ASN A 110 12.14 -27.67 -3.05
CA ASN A 110 12.29 -28.75 -2.07
C ASN A 110 11.07 -28.78 -1.13
N ALA A 111 10.39 -29.92 -1.05
CA ALA A 111 9.24 -30.14 -0.17
C ALA A 111 9.53 -29.78 1.30
N ALA A 112 10.69 -30.16 1.84
CA ALA A 112 11.07 -29.84 3.21
C ALA A 112 11.20 -28.32 3.46
N LYS A 113 11.68 -27.56 2.46
CA LYS A 113 11.71 -26.08 2.55
C LYS A 113 10.32 -25.48 2.33
N ALA A 114 9.50 -26.09 1.49
CA ALA A 114 8.15 -25.63 1.20
C ALA A 114 7.19 -25.84 2.40
N ALA A 115 7.53 -26.74 3.32
CA ALA A 115 6.85 -26.97 4.59
C ALA A 115 7.09 -25.87 5.64
N GLY A 116 8.09 -25.01 5.43
CA GLY A 116 8.42 -23.88 6.28
C GLY A 116 7.96 -22.52 5.73
N PRO A 117 8.57 -21.41 6.16
CA PRO A 117 8.24 -20.08 5.68
C PRO A 117 8.79 -19.82 4.28
N TRP A 118 8.00 -19.13 3.44
CA TRP A 118 8.42 -18.74 2.09
C TRP A 118 7.57 -17.59 1.52
N PRO A 119 8.12 -16.80 0.57
CA PRO A 119 7.47 -15.60 0.07
C PRO A 119 6.23 -15.92 -0.76
N SER A 120 5.09 -15.35 -0.37
CA SER A 120 3.86 -15.40 -1.14
C SER A 120 3.05 -14.13 -0.89
N ARG A 121 2.08 -13.86 -1.76
CA ARG A 121 1.10 -12.79 -1.55
C ARG A 121 0.46 -12.83 -0.16
N ARG A 122 0.25 -14.03 0.40
CA ARG A 122 -0.33 -14.23 1.73
C ARG A 122 0.67 -13.89 2.82
N THR A 123 1.88 -14.44 2.76
CA THR A 123 2.88 -14.21 3.81
C THR A 123 3.34 -12.77 3.83
N TRP A 124 3.42 -12.08 2.69
CA TRP A 124 3.63 -10.63 2.63
C TRP A 124 2.49 -9.82 3.27
N ALA A 125 1.23 -10.21 3.03
CA ALA A 125 0.10 -9.56 3.69
C ALA A 125 0.09 -9.80 5.21
N MET A 126 0.46 -11.01 5.65
CA MET A 126 0.65 -11.34 7.06
C MET A 126 1.81 -10.56 7.67
N SER A 127 2.92 -10.38 6.96
CA SER A 127 4.07 -9.61 7.44
C SER A 127 3.66 -8.17 7.70
N ALA A 128 2.94 -7.53 6.77
CA ALA A 128 2.40 -6.19 6.99
C ALA A 128 1.47 -6.11 8.21
N ALA A 129 0.61 -7.14 8.40
CA ALA A 129 -0.31 -7.18 9.54
C ALA A 129 0.41 -7.32 10.88
N VAL A 130 1.44 -8.18 10.97
CA VAL A 130 2.23 -8.37 12.20
C VAL A 130 3.07 -7.14 12.50
N LEU A 131 3.78 -6.59 11.50
CA LEU A 131 4.60 -5.39 11.66
C LEU A 131 3.80 -4.20 12.20
N ALA A 132 2.52 -4.08 11.82
CA ALA A 132 1.65 -3.02 12.35
C ALA A 132 1.41 -3.11 13.87
N GLY A 133 1.53 -4.31 14.46
CA GLY A 133 1.34 -4.57 15.90
C GLY A 133 2.63 -4.68 16.70
N LEU A 134 3.80 -4.69 16.04
CA LEU A 134 5.10 -4.72 16.74
C LEU A 134 5.53 -3.33 17.19
N THR A 135 6.20 -3.27 18.34
CA THR A 135 6.86 -2.04 18.80
C THR A 135 8.07 -1.75 17.90
N PRO A 136 8.19 -0.54 17.34
CA PRO A 136 9.33 -0.21 16.47
C PRO A 136 10.65 -0.32 17.23
N CYS A 137 11.71 -0.75 16.54
CA CYS A 137 13.06 -0.83 17.12
C CYS A 137 13.54 0.49 17.74
N ALA A 138 13.14 1.64 17.19
CA ALA A 138 13.47 2.96 17.72
C ALA A 138 12.92 3.20 19.15
N SER A 139 11.91 2.43 19.57
CA SER A 139 11.29 2.52 20.89
C SER A 139 11.75 1.42 21.85
N ASP A 140 12.24 0.30 21.33
CA ASP A 140 12.67 -0.86 22.11
C ASP A 140 13.73 -1.67 21.32
N PRO A 141 14.93 -1.91 21.87
CA PRO A 141 15.96 -2.72 21.20
C PRO A 141 15.52 -4.16 20.88
N THR A 142 14.53 -4.71 21.58
CA THR A 142 13.94 -6.03 21.26
C THR A 142 13.03 -5.99 20.03
N GLY A 143 12.64 -4.79 19.57
CA GLY A 143 11.79 -4.60 18.40
C GLY A 143 12.44 -5.11 17.11
N GLU A 144 13.77 -4.98 16.96
CA GLU A 144 14.47 -5.49 15.77
C GLU A 144 14.44 -7.02 15.70
N GLU A 145 14.62 -7.69 16.84
CA GLU A 145 14.53 -9.14 16.94
C GLU A 145 13.10 -9.62 16.67
N ALA A 146 12.09 -8.96 17.24
CA ALA A 146 10.69 -9.27 16.99
C ALA A 146 10.31 -9.11 15.50
N GLU A 147 10.78 -8.06 14.85
CA GLU A 147 10.58 -7.84 13.41
C GLU A 147 11.29 -8.89 12.56
N TRP A 148 12.53 -9.25 12.92
CA TRP A 148 13.27 -10.32 12.27
C TRP A 148 12.50 -11.64 12.36
N LEU A 149 12.12 -12.06 13.57
CA LEU A 149 11.38 -13.31 13.80
C LEU A 149 10.05 -13.32 13.05
N ALA A 150 9.29 -12.22 13.10
CA ALA A 150 8.01 -12.11 12.41
C ALA A 150 8.14 -12.21 10.89
N VAL A 151 9.09 -11.48 10.30
CA VAL A 151 9.22 -11.44 8.83
C VAL A 151 9.88 -12.72 8.32
N SER A 152 10.98 -13.17 8.92
CA SER A 152 11.67 -14.41 8.51
C SER A 152 10.76 -15.63 8.70
N GLY A 153 9.97 -15.67 9.76
CA GLY A 153 8.97 -16.70 10.01
C GLY A 153 7.78 -16.71 9.05
N LEU A 154 7.63 -15.69 8.20
CA LEU A 154 6.56 -15.64 7.20
C LEU A 154 7.12 -15.85 5.78
N VAL A 155 8.16 -15.10 5.41
CA VAL A 155 8.68 -15.09 4.04
C VAL A 155 9.99 -15.85 3.87
N GLY A 156 10.56 -16.39 4.95
CA GLY A 156 11.88 -17.01 4.98
C GLY A 156 13.00 -15.99 5.13
N GLU A 157 14.14 -16.44 5.67
CA GLU A 157 15.27 -15.58 6.05
C GLU A 157 15.82 -14.75 4.88
N GLY A 158 15.94 -15.33 3.69
CA GLY A 158 16.49 -14.63 2.53
C GLY A 158 15.67 -13.40 2.14
N ALA A 159 14.36 -13.56 1.95
CA ALA A 159 13.47 -12.46 1.63
C ALA A 159 13.31 -11.47 2.79
N ALA A 160 13.34 -11.96 4.03
CA ALA A 160 13.26 -11.11 5.22
C ALA A 160 14.49 -10.20 5.36
N SER A 161 15.69 -10.74 5.18
CA SER A 161 16.94 -9.97 5.23
C SER A 161 16.96 -8.85 4.21
N GLU A 162 16.54 -9.15 2.98
CA GLU A 162 16.42 -8.14 1.94
C GLU A 162 15.37 -7.07 2.28
N PHE A 163 14.17 -7.48 2.72
CA PHE A 163 13.10 -6.54 3.07
C PHE A 163 13.48 -5.64 4.23
N LEU A 164 14.03 -6.19 5.32
CA LEU A 164 14.39 -5.44 6.52
C LEU A 164 15.59 -4.53 6.27
N THR A 165 16.56 -4.96 5.46
CA THR A 165 17.67 -4.10 5.02
C THR A 165 17.17 -2.98 4.12
N TRP A 166 16.29 -3.27 3.17
CA TRP A 166 15.62 -2.25 2.37
C TRP A 166 14.86 -1.29 3.28
N ARG A 167 14.03 -1.77 4.20
CA ARG A 167 13.22 -0.92 5.08
C ARG A 167 14.09 0.00 5.95
N ARG A 168 15.18 -0.51 6.52
CA ARG A 168 16.18 0.29 7.28
C ARG A 168 16.86 1.34 6.40
N ALA A 169 17.36 0.93 5.24
CA ALA A 169 18.05 1.83 4.32
C ALA A 169 17.12 2.94 3.78
N ASN A 170 15.82 2.66 3.72
CA ASN A 170 14.82 3.56 3.16
C ASN A 170 14.16 4.47 4.21
N ASP A 171 14.48 4.33 5.51
CA ASP A 171 14.01 5.12 6.67
C ASP A 171 12.88 6.08 6.32
N LEU A 172 11.74 5.48 5.97
CA LEU A 172 10.69 6.21 5.28
C LEU A 172 10.05 7.13 6.31
N PRO A 173 10.02 8.45 6.10
CA PRO A 173 9.43 9.37 7.07
C PRO A 173 7.99 8.95 7.38
N ASP A 174 7.62 8.99 8.66
CA ASP A 174 6.31 8.54 9.11
C ASP A 174 5.23 9.36 8.39
N PRO A 175 4.21 8.72 7.79
CA PRO A 175 3.15 9.44 7.09
C PRO A 175 2.42 10.50 7.91
N HIS A 176 2.36 10.37 9.24
CA HIS A 176 1.85 11.41 10.14
C HIS A 176 2.77 12.63 10.17
N ASP A 177 4.08 12.44 10.27
CA ASP A 177 5.07 13.52 10.26
C ASP A 177 5.06 14.23 8.90
N VAL A 178 4.96 13.47 7.82
CA VAL A 178 4.85 14.01 6.45
C VAL A 178 3.56 14.81 6.25
N LEU A 179 2.45 14.40 6.87
CA LEU A 179 1.19 15.17 6.83
C LEU A 179 1.29 16.46 7.64
N ALA A 180 1.98 16.43 8.78
CA ALA A 180 2.17 17.59 9.63
C ALA A 180 3.10 18.63 8.99
N ALA A 181 4.17 18.19 8.34
CA ALA A 181 5.18 19.04 7.74
C ALA A 181 5.64 18.53 6.34
N PRO A 182 4.77 18.60 5.32
CA PRO A 182 5.08 18.06 3.99
C PRO A 182 6.23 18.77 3.27
N GLY A 183 6.57 19.99 3.69
CA GLY A 183 7.69 20.76 3.15
C GLY A 183 9.06 20.36 3.71
N ASP A 184 9.10 19.69 4.86
CA ASP A 184 10.35 19.36 5.56
C ASP A 184 11.00 18.08 5.01
N VAL A 185 10.25 17.30 4.24
CA VAL A 185 10.77 16.13 3.52
C VAL A 185 11.62 16.59 2.34
N ASP A 186 12.86 16.11 2.26
CA ASP A 186 13.77 16.35 1.13
C ASP A 186 13.38 15.52 -0.10
N TRP A 187 12.24 15.86 -0.70
CA TRP A 187 11.69 15.16 -1.86
C TRP A 187 12.61 15.15 -3.08
N ALA A 188 13.45 16.17 -3.23
CA ALA A 188 14.31 16.34 -4.40
C ALA A 188 15.43 15.29 -4.43
N ASN A 189 15.98 14.95 -3.26
CA ASN A 189 17.04 13.94 -3.12
C ASN A 189 16.49 12.56 -2.77
N LEU A 190 15.21 12.45 -2.39
CA LEU A 190 14.59 11.16 -2.08
C LEU A 190 14.44 10.29 -3.33
N GLU A 191 15.01 9.09 -3.32
CA GLU A 191 14.96 8.15 -4.46
C GLU A 191 13.49 7.86 -4.89
N PRO A 192 13.19 7.71 -6.20
CA PRO A 192 11.80 7.56 -6.68
C PRO A 192 10.98 6.46 -6.01
N SER A 193 11.55 5.29 -5.74
CA SER A 193 10.82 4.22 -5.04
C SER A 193 10.52 4.58 -3.58
N ARG A 194 11.41 5.32 -2.91
CA ARG A 194 11.18 5.88 -1.56
C ARG A 194 10.08 6.93 -1.57
N ALA A 195 10.16 7.89 -2.49
CA ALA A 195 9.14 8.91 -2.65
C ALA A 195 7.76 8.27 -2.87
N TRP A 196 7.70 7.19 -3.67
CA TRP A 196 6.46 6.43 -3.86
C TRP A 196 5.98 5.80 -2.55
N ALA A 197 6.86 5.15 -1.79
CA ALA A 197 6.50 4.48 -0.55
C ALA A 197 5.94 5.45 0.50
N VAL A 198 6.59 6.62 0.69
CA VAL A 198 6.12 7.67 1.59
C VAL A 198 4.73 8.17 1.18
N LEU A 199 4.59 8.57 -0.09
CA LEU A 199 3.33 9.10 -0.60
C LEU A 199 2.21 8.05 -0.57
N ALA A 200 2.53 6.77 -0.83
CA ALA A 200 1.57 5.67 -0.76
C ALA A 200 1.10 5.48 0.69
N GLY A 201 2.01 5.55 1.66
CA GLY A 201 1.69 5.55 3.09
C GLY A 201 0.74 6.68 3.48
N VAL A 202 1.02 7.92 3.02
CA VAL A 202 0.15 9.09 3.24
C VAL A 202 -1.25 8.90 2.64
N VAL A 203 -1.33 8.55 1.35
CA VAL A 203 -2.62 8.35 0.65
C VAL A 203 -3.44 7.29 1.36
N ALA A 204 -2.82 6.18 1.69
CA ALA A 204 -3.51 5.08 2.31
C ALA A 204 -3.94 5.45 3.75
N LEU A 205 -3.09 6.15 4.53
CA LEU A 205 -3.43 6.64 5.87
C LEU A 205 -4.68 7.53 5.83
N CYS A 206 -4.72 8.49 4.91
CA CYS A 206 -5.82 9.43 4.77
C CYS A 206 -7.10 8.78 4.26
N THR A 207 -7.01 7.90 3.27
CA THR A 207 -8.18 7.19 2.72
C THR A 207 -8.77 6.19 3.72
N GLY A 208 -7.92 5.57 4.55
CA GLY A 208 -8.35 4.70 5.65
C GLY A 208 -9.21 5.40 6.71
N ARG A 209 -9.01 6.71 6.93
CA ARG A 209 -9.83 7.51 7.86
C ARG A 209 -11.26 7.76 7.36
N ARG A 210 -11.52 7.61 6.06
CA ARG A 210 -12.84 7.78 5.43
C ARG A 210 -13.52 9.14 5.71
N THR A 211 -12.75 10.22 5.83
CA THR A 211 -13.28 11.59 6.00
C THR A 211 -12.86 12.51 4.85
N ILE A 212 -13.67 13.55 4.56
CA ILE A 212 -13.33 14.57 3.57
C ILE A 212 -12.06 15.34 3.97
N ALA A 213 -11.90 15.63 5.26
CA ALA A 213 -10.73 16.33 5.79
C ALA A 213 -9.43 15.55 5.54
N ALA A 214 -9.39 14.28 5.94
CA ALA A 214 -8.21 13.43 5.72
C ALA A 214 -7.89 13.27 4.23
N TRP A 215 -8.93 13.06 3.39
CA TRP A 215 -8.74 12.99 1.94
C TRP A 215 -8.15 14.29 1.36
N ARG A 216 -8.55 15.46 1.87
CA ARG A 216 -7.97 16.76 1.46
C ARG A 216 -6.52 16.93 1.92
N GLU A 217 -6.20 16.52 3.15
CA GLU A 217 -4.84 16.60 3.71
C GLU A 217 -3.82 15.85 2.85
N ALA A 218 -4.18 14.68 2.32
CA ALA A 218 -3.29 13.85 1.51
C ALA A 218 -2.71 14.58 0.29
N TRP A 219 -3.42 15.55 -0.29
CA TRP A 219 -2.98 16.25 -1.50
C TRP A 219 -1.74 17.13 -1.31
N ALA A 220 -1.49 17.61 -0.09
CA ALA A 220 -0.35 18.51 0.16
C ALA A 220 1.00 17.79 -0.06
N PRO A 221 1.28 16.64 0.59
CA PRO A 221 2.49 15.85 0.31
C PRO A 221 2.70 15.53 -1.18
N LEU A 222 1.64 15.13 -1.91
CA LEU A 222 1.74 14.89 -3.35
C LEU A 222 2.19 16.14 -4.11
N GLY A 223 1.60 17.30 -3.79
CA GLY A 223 1.96 18.57 -4.42
C GLY A 223 3.39 19.01 -4.12
N HIS A 224 3.88 18.80 -2.90
CA HIS A 224 5.28 19.09 -2.55
C HIS A 224 6.26 18.18 -3.31
N ALA A 225 6.01 16.87 -3.33
CA ALA A 225 6.82 15.92 -4.07
C ALA A 225 6.85 16.24 -5.58
N ALA A 226 5.70 16.58 -6.17
CA ALA A 226 5.61 16.94 -7.58
C ALA A 226 6.45 18.20 -7.91
N LYS A 227 6.37 19.25 -7.07
CA LYS A 227 7.17 20.47 -7.24
C LYS A 227 8.68 20.23 -7.11
N ALA A 228 9.07 19.22 -6.34
CA ALA A 228 10.47 18.82 -6.13
C ALA A 228 10.99 17.83 -7.18
N GLY A 229 10.27 17.58 -8.28
CA GLY A 229 10.73 16.71 -9.36
C GLY A 229 10.38 15.23 -9.20
N ARG A 230 9.37 14.90 -8.38
CA ARG A 230 8.78 13.54 -8.25
C ARG A 230 7.36 13.49 -8.81
N GLY A 231 7.13 14.20 -9.91
CA GLY A 231 5.80 14.41 -10.51
C GLY A 231 5.14 13.13 -11.03
N ASP A 232 5.91 12.22 -11.62
CA ASP A 232 5.45 10.92 -12.14
C ASP A 232 4.94 10.00 -11.01
N VAL A 233 5.72 9.89 -9.93
CA VAL A 233 5.38 9.14 -8.72
C VAL A 233 4.14 9.72 -8.05
N ALA A 234 4.11 11.05 -7.86
CA ALA A 234 2.98 11.74 -7.26
C ALA A 234 1.71 11.61 -8.13
N ALA A 235 1.82 11.70 -9.45
CA ALA A 235 0.70 11.58 -10.38
C ALA A 235 0.00 10.21 -10.28
N ALA A 236 0.75 9.10 -10.21
CA ALA A 236 0.18 7.77 -10.05
C ALA A 236 -0.64 7.63 -8.75
N LEU A 237 -0.18 8.28 -7.68
CA LEU A 237 -0.87 8.26 -6.39
C LEU A 237 -2.02 9.29 -6.32
N ALA A 238 -1.96 10.38 -7.09
CA ALA A 238 -3.06 11.32 -7.24
C ALA A 238 -4.27 10.64 -7.90
N VAL A 239 -4.05 9.81 -8.91
CA VAL A 239 -5.11 8.98 -9.52
C VAL A 239 -5.73 8.04 -8.48
N SER A 240 -4.89 7.37 -7.68
CA SER A 240 -5.36 6.46 -6.62
C SER A 240 -6.17 7.19 -5.55
N LEU A 241 -5.68 8.34 -5.08
CA LEU A 241 -6.36 9.19 -4.11
C LEU A 241 -7.70 9.72 -4.65
N MET A 242 -7.75 10.11 -5.92
CA MET A 242 -8.97 10.61 -6.55
C MET A 242 -10.03 9.50 -6.72
N ARG A 243 -9.63 8.25 -7.01
CA ARG A 243 -10.56 7.10 -7.01
C ARG A 243 -11.17 6.84 -5.63
N ALA A 244 -10.46 7.16 -4.57
CA ALA A 244 -10.93 7.03 -3.18
C ALA A 244 -11.68 8.28 -2.68
N ARG A 245 -12.10 9.19 -3.57
CA ARG A 245 -12.79 10.45 -3.24
C ARG A 245 -14.11 10.19 -2.49
N PRO A 246 -14.29 10.74 -1.28
CA PRO A 246 -15.57 10.70 -0.58
C PRO A 246 -16.65 11.49 -1.33
N ALA A 247 -17.92 11.06 -1.18
CA ALA A 247 -19.06 11.76 -1.77
C ALA A 247 -19.11 13.23 -1.32
N GLY A 248 -19.34 14.15 -2.27
CA GLY A 248 -19.41 15.59 -2.00
C GLY A 248 -18.07 16.29 -1.75
N ALA A 249 -16.93 15.58 -1.67
CA ALA A 249 -15.63 16.21 -1.50
C ALA A 249 -15.23 16.97 -2.77
N THR A 250 -14.64 18.15 -2.67
CA THR A 250 -14.06 18.88 -3.82
C THR A 250 -12.53 18.86 -3.73
N PRO A 251 -11.80 18.64 -4.86
CA PRO A 251 -10.35 18.68 -4.88
C PRO A 251 -9.80 20.02 -4.34
N PRO A 252 -8.81 20.00 -3.43
CA PRO A 252 -8.18 21.22 -2.92
C PRO A 252 -7.28 21.88 -3.98
N SER A 253 -6.80 23.09 -3.70
CA SER A 253 -5.91 23.83 -4.62
C SER A 253 -4.61 23.09 -4.94
N SER A 254 -4.09 22.27 -4.02
CA SER A 254 -2.93 21.39 -4.22
C SER A 254 -3.15 20.32 -5.29
N ALA A 255 -4.41 19.98 -5.62
CA ALA A 255 -4.74 19.05 -6.70
C ALA A 255 -4.56 19.64 -8.11
N LYS A 256 -4.45 20.97 -8.24
CA LYS A 256 -4.37 21.66 -9.55
C LYS A 256 -3.21 21.16 -10.42
N GLY A 257 -2.08 20.80 -9.81
CA GLY A 257 -0.91 20.26 -10.51
C GLY A 257 -1.13 18.91 -11.20
N PHE A 258 -2.22 18.21 -10.88
CA PHE A 258 -2.52 16.87 -11.40
C PHE A 258 -3.71 16.84 -12.37
N MET A 259 -4.31 17.99 -12.70
CA MET A 259 -5.55 18.08 -13.47
C MET A 259 -5.48 17.35 -14.82
N GLN A 260 -4.35 17.47 -15.53
CA GLN A 260 -4.18 16.80 -16.83
C GLN A 260 -4.20 15.28 -16.68
N VAL A 261 -3.37 14.73 -15.79
CA VAL A 261 -3.32 13.28 -15.52
C VAL A 261 -4.68 12.75 -15.04
N LEU A 262 -5.39 13.50 -14.20
CA LEU A 262 -6.72 13.10 -13.72
C LEU A 262 -7.77 13.12 -14.85
N THR A 263 -7.65 14.04 -15.79
CA THR A 263 -8.50 14.10 -16.99
C THR A 263 -8.19 12.95 -17.93
N ASP A 264 -6.91 12.67 -18.20
CA ASP A 264 -6.47 11.56 -19.04
C ASP A 264 -6.89 10.20 -18.46
N ALA A 265 -6.94 10.08 -17.12
CA ALA A 265 -7.45 8.91 -16.41
C ALA A 265 -8.99 8.82 -16.35
N GLY A 266 -9.72 9.78 -16.95
CA GLY A 266 -11.18 9.82 -16.98
C GLY A 266 -11.83 10.15 -15.63
N LEU A 267 -11.09 10.73 -14.69
CA LEU A 267 -11.57 11.04 -13.33
C LEU A 267 -12.12 12.47 -13.19
N LEU A 268 -11.90 13.31 -14.20
CA LEU A 268 -12.45 14.65 -14.33
C LEU A 268 -13.07 14.81 -15.72
N PRO A 269 -14.13 15.64 -15.86
CA PRO A 269 -14.67 15.94 -17.18
C PRO A 269 -13.59 16.58 -18.04
N THR A 270 -13.36 16.03 -19.24
CA THR A 270 -12.58 16.68 -20.27
C THR A 270 -13.19 18.04 -20.54
N GLN A 271 -12.40 19.11 -20.41
CA GLN A 271 -12.82 20.43 -20.87
C GLN A 271 -12.99 20.35 -22.39
N SER A 272 -14.19 20.01 -22.83
CA SER A 272 -14.62 20.25 -24.20
C SER A 272 -14.63 21.77 -24.38
N THR A 273 -13.66 22.27 -25.14
CA THR A 273 -13.70 23.62 -25.72
C THR A 273 -15.10 23.79 -26.31
N PRO A 274 -15.87 24.83 -25.94
CA PRO A 274 -17.17 25.03 -26.55
C PRO A 274 -16.93 25.21 -28.05
N ALA A 275 -17.53 24.32 -28.85
CA ALA A 275 -17.53 24.43 -30.29
C ALA A 275 -18.06 25.83 -30.64
N SER A 276 -17.26 26.59 -31.39
CA SER A 276 -17.65 27.89 -31.92
C SER A 276 -18.98 27.70 -32.66
N ALA A 277 -20.01 28.43 -32.23
CA ALA A 277 -21.34 28.34 -32.82
C ALA A 277 -21.25 28.59 -34.34
N PRO A 278 -21.93 27.81 -35.19
CA PRO A 278 -21.96 28.11 -36.60
C PRO A 278 -22.68 29.45 -36.79
N ALA A 279 -22.06 30.33 -37.56
CA ALA A 279 -22.64 31.59 -37.99
C ALA A 279 -24.00 31.33 -38.65
N THR A 280 -24.99 32.11 -38.21
CA THR A 280 -26.36 32.12 -38.71
C THR A 280 -26.38 32.27 -40.23
N ALA A 281 -26.87 31.24 -40.92
CA ALA A 281 -27.17 31.32 -42.35
C ALA A 281 -28.31 32.33 -42.55
N THR A 282 -28.05 33.35 -43.36
CA THR A 282 -29.06 34.32 -43.80
C THR A 282 -29.81 33.71 -44.99
N ASP A 283 -31.13 33.63 -44.86
CA ASP A 283 -32.07 33.09 -45.84
C ASP A 283 -32.22 34.04 -47.06
N PRO A 284 -32.03 33.60 -48.32
CA PRO A 284 -32.20 34.44 -49.49
C PRO A 284 -33.58 34.22 -50.11
N ALA A 285 -34.58 34.97 -49.64
CA ALA A 285 -35.87 35.06 -50.29
C ALA A 285 -36.37 36.51 -50.37
N ASN A 286 -35.67 37.35 -51.12
CA ASN A 286 -36.34 38.44 -51.84
C ASN A 286 -35.44 39.11 -52.89
N ALA A 287 -35.87 39.06 -54.15
CA ALA A 287 -35.44 39.95 -55.22
C ALA A 287 -36.54 39.96 -56.30
N PRO A 288 -36.66 40.98 -57.16
CA PRO A 288 -36.46 42.41 -56.94
C PRO A 288 -37.62 43.25 -57.53
N ALA A 289 -37.65 44.55 -57.26
CA ALA A 289 -38.37 45.51 -58.11
C ALA A 289 -37.46 46.71 -58.42
N SER A 290 -37.29 46.92 -59.73
CA SER A 290 -36.43 47.88 -60.41
C SER A 290 -36.91 49.33 -60.26
N THR A 291 -35.98 50.28 -60.14
CA THR A 291 -36.14 51.64 -60.71
C THR A 291 -34.79 52.34 -60.91
N VAL A 292 -34.40 52.44 -62.18
CA VAL A 292 -33.82 53.58 -62.92
C VAL A 292 -33.32 54.80 -62.10
N SER A 293 -32.05 55.21 -62.27
CA SER A 293 -31.65 56.44 -63.01
C SER A 293 -30.23 56.93 -62.69
N ALA A 294 -29.43 57.08 -63.76
CA ALA A 294 -28.42 58.11 -64.09
C ALA A 294 -27.48 58.74 -63.03
N ALA A 295 -26.16 58.60 -63.26
CA ALA A 295 -25.15 59.69 -63.36
C ALA A 295 -23.78 59.05 -63.71
N ALA A 296 -23.32 59.20 -64.95
CA ALA A 296 -22.32 60.19 -65.39
C ALA A 296 -20.89 59.87 -64.92
N GLY A 297 -20.09 59.36 -65.85
CA GLY A 297 -18.64 59.26 -65.73
C GLY A 297 -17.94 60.53 -66.24
N ALA A 298 -16.78 60.80 -65.65
CA ALA A 298 -15.70 61.66 -66.12
C ALA A 298 -14.41 61.04 -65.51
N THR A 299 -13.50 60.46 -66.32
CA THR A 299 -12.25 61.08 -66.83
C THR A 299 -11.42 61.71 -65.70
N GLU A 300 -10.22 61.27 -65.32
CA GLU A 300 -8.89 61.24 -65.97
C GLU A 300 -7.97 60.51 -64.97
N ASP A 301 -7.12 59.56 -65.34
CA ASP A 301 -5.81 59.67 -65.99
C ASP A 301 -4.64 60.11 -65.08
N ALA A 302 -3.58 59.29 -65.16
CA ALA A 302 -2.17 59.49 -64.83
C ALA A 302 -1.63 59.68 -63.38
N ALA A 303 -0.62 58.84 -63.11
CA ALA A 303 0.52 58.90 -62.16
C ALA A 303 0.33 58.36 -60.73
#